data_AF-A0AAW4E8A4-F1
#
_entry.id   AF-A0AAW4E8A4-F1
#
_cell.length_a   1.000
_cell.length_b   1.000
_cell.length_c   1.000
_cell.angle_alpha   90.00
_cell.angle_beta   90.00
_cell.angle_gamma   90.00
#
_symmetry.space_group_name_H-M   'P 1'
#
loop_
_entity.id
_entity.type
_entity.pdbx_description
1 polymer ?
#
loop_
_entity_poly.entity_id
_entity_poly.type
_entity_poly.pdbx_seq_one_letter_code
_entity_poly.pdbx_strand_id
1 'polypeptide(L)'
;MSQYIVLSLKHTKRRDKAITLWRSNDTGYCWALEPAGVYTEVEVLDRLGYYNSGCSNIAVPAELVIELCENIEYDTKENGLCLPNRAGIWSKLLAAVIRPTQYEPKPEYRGAKYTEKSLWNKRQRCEQVNQVIKIIGDNGRRFFFSESKQRYAKLEVDQRGKVWLIDDYTGKRVFTPPTTWGGRWKGFSHGGTLKDLIERFRDYICEGKQMPLGWLGPERFDDSNIWGYEEQSMKAVRDQAGALPVFIAAIAEAA
;
A
#
# COMPACT_ATOMS: atom_id res chain seq x y z
N MET A 1 -21.79 29.59 -18.35
CA MET A 1 -21.27 28.47 -19.16
C MET A 1 -20.89 27.37 -18.20
N SER A 2 -21.27 26.12 -18.47
CA SER A 2 -20.95 24.99 -17.60
C SER A 2 -19.44 24.72 -17.59
N GLN A 3 -18.86 24.65 -16.40
CA GLN A 3 -17.45 24.40 -16.18
C GLN A 3 -17.25 23.04 -15.51
N TYR A 4 -16.16 22.38 -15.85
CA TYR A 4 -15.85 21.01 -15.43
C TYR A 4 -14.42 20.92 -14.88
N ILE A 5 -14.23 20.01 -13.93
CA ILE A 5 -12.91 19.59 -13.46
C ILE A 5 -12.75 18.10 -13.78
N VAL A 6 -11.56 17.74 -14.25
CA VAL A 6 -11.24 16.36 -14.61
C VAL A 6 -10.54 15.68 -13.44
N LEU A 7 -11.10 14.55 -13.00
CA LEU A 7 -10.61 13.74 -11.89
C LEU A 7 -9.88 12.52 -12.42
N SER A 8 -8.71 12.20 -11.88
CA SER A 8 -7.96 11.01 -12.27
C SER A 8 -8.26 9.82 -11.37
N LEU A 9 -8.87 8.78 -11.92
CA LEU A 9 -9.00 7.46 -11.28
C LEU A 9 -7.67 6.71 -11.30
N LYS A 10 -6.87 6.88 -12.34
CA LYS A 10 -5.58 6.20 -12.49
C LYS A 10 -4.57 6.64 -11.45
N HIS A 11 -4.53 7.94 -11.14
CA HIS A 11 -3.56 8.51 -10.21
C HIS A 11 -4.08 8.60 -8.77
N THR A 12 -5.39 8.47 -8.53
CA THR A 12 -5.94 8.33 -7.18
C THR A 12 -5.84 6.88 -6.69
N LYS A 13 -5.10 6.64 -5.62
CA LYS A 13 -4.91 5.33 -4.98
C LYS A 13 -5.71 5.20 -3.70
N ARG A 14 -5.95 3.96 -3.29
CA ARG A 14 -6.66 3.61 -2.05
C ARG A 14 -6.16 4.34 -0.79
N ARG A 15 -4.86 4.62 -0.71
CA ARG A 15 -4.21 5.23 0.45
C ARG A 15 -4.33 6.76 0.47
N ASP A 16 -4.55 7.36 -0.70
CA ASP A 16 -4.50 8.80 -0.87
C ASP A 16 -5.69 9.40 -0.14
N LYS A 17 -5.44 10.47 0.62
CA LYS A 17 -6.47 11.19 1.37
C LYS A 17 -7.37 12.05 0.48
N ALA A 18 -6.82 12.51 -0.66
CA ALA A 18 -7.49 13.36 -1.63
C ALA A 18 -7.54 12.70 -3.02
N ILE A 19 -8.58 13.04 -3.79
CA ILE A 19 -8.71 12.66 -5.20
C ILE A 19 -7.76 13.53 -6.04
N THR A 20 -7.06 12.90 -6.97
CA THR A 20 -6.15 13.58 -7.90
C THR A 20 -6.95 14.33 -8.97
N LEU A 21 -6.69 15.63 -9.10
CA LEU A 21 -7.29 16.52 -10.08
C LEU A 21 -6.31 16.79 -11.23
N TRP A 22 -6.81 17.08 -12.42
CA TRP A 22 -6.00 17.57 -13.52
C TRP A 22 -5.72 19.06 -13.35
N ARG A 23 -4.51 19.50 -13.72
CA ARG A 23 -4.16 20.93 -13.87
C ARG A 23 -4.67 21.47 -15.20
N SER A 24 -4.69 22.80 -15.35
CA SER A 24 -5.05 23.45 -16.61
C SER A 24 -4.16 23.00 -17.78
N ASN A 25 -4.70 23.08 -19.00
CA ASN A 25 -3.97 22.83 -20.25
C ASN A 25 -3.26 21.46 -20.31
N ASP A 26 -3.84 20.42 -19.70
CA ASP A 26 -3.29 19.06 -19.72
C ASP A 26 -1.86 18.94 -19.13
N THR A 27 -1.44 19.88 -18.27
CA THR A 27 -0.03 20.02 -17.80
C THR A 27 0.36 19.08 -16.65
N GLY A 28 -0.55 18.22 -16.21
CA GLY A 28 -0.31 17.24 -15.17
C GLY A 28 -1.39 17.22 -14.09
N TYR A 29 -0.99 16.88 -12.88
CA TYR A 29 -1.90 16.56 -11.79
C TYR A 29 -1.65 17.41 -10.55
N CYS A 30 -2.70 17.63 -9.76
CA CYS A 30 -2.63 18.25 -8.45
C CYS A 30 -3.59 17.57 -7.46
N TRP A 31 -3.39 17.86 -6.19
CA TRP A 31 -4.21 17.32 -5.09
C TRP A 31 -5.10 18.40 -4.45
N ALA A 32 -4.74 19.67 -4.60
CA ALA A 32 -5.51 20.81 -4.12
C ALA A 32 -6.37 21.42 -5.25
N LEU A 33 -7.45 22.09 -4.84
CA LEU A 33 -8.41 22.74 -5.73
C LEU A 33 -7.83 23.99 -6.43
N GLU A 34 -7.00 24.77 -5.74
CA GLU A 34 -6.45 26.04 -6.26
C GLU A 34 -5.68 25.87 -7.59
N PRO A 35 -4.79 24.89 -7.76
CA PRO A 35 -4.12 24.62 -9.04
C PRO A 35 -4.94 23.75 -10.03
N ALA A 36 -6.19 23.41 -9.71
CA ALA A 36 -7.00 22.53 -10.56
C ALA A 36 -7.42 23.23 -11.86
N GLY A 37 -7.34 22.49 -12.97
CA GLY A 37 -7.78 22.96 -14.27
C GLY A 37 -9.29 22.99 -14.39
N VAL A 38 -9.80 24.10 -14.88
CA VAL A 38 -11.21 24.29 -15.21
C VAL A 38 -11.37 24.23 -16.72
N TYR A 39 -12.22 23.33 -17.19
CA TYR A 39 -12.47 23.04 -18.59
C TYR A 39 -13.91 23.42 -18.94
N THR A 40 -14.11 23.98 -20.12
CA THR A 40 -15.45 24.26 -20.65
C THR A 40 -16.14 22.97 -21.12
N GLU A 41 -17.46 23.00 -21.17
CA GLU A 41 -18.23 21.88 -21.72
C GLU A 41 -17.78 21.47 -23.13
N VAL A 42 -17.52 22.46 -24.00
CA VAL A 42 -17.12 22.23 -25.40
C VAL A 42 -15.77 21.50 -25.46
N GLU A 43 -14.78 21.93 -24.68
CA GLU A 43 -13.46 21.28 -24.64
C GLU A 43 -13.54 19.82 -24.17
N VAL A 44 -14.38 19.55 -23.17
CA VAL A 44 -14.58 18.19 -22.64
C VAL A 44 -15.27 17.32 -23.67
N LEU A 45 -16.30 17.83 -24.36
CA LEU A 45 -17.07 17.06 -25.35
C LEU A 45 -16.26 16.78 -26.61
N ASP A 46 -15.43 17.71 -27.07
CA ASP A 46 -14.56 17.54 -28.25
C ASP A 46 -13.56 16.39 -28.07
N ARG A 47 -13.09 16.19 -26.84
CA ARG A 47 -12.17 15.10 -26.46
C ARG A 47 -12.75 14.21 -25.35
N LEU A 48 -14.01 13.79 -25.50
CA LEU A 48 -14.74 13.08 -24.44
C LEU A 48 -14.03 11.81 -23.94
N GLY A 49 -13.45 11.01 -24.84
CA GLY A 49 -12.71 9.80 -24.46
C GLY A 49 -11.42 10.07 -23.69
N TYR A 50 -10.85 11.28 -23.80
CA TYR A 50 -9.64 11.68 -23.10
C TYR A 50 -9.95 12.17 -21.67
N TYR A 51 -10.95 13.04 -21.55
CA TYR A 51 -11.35 13.64 -20.28
C TYR A 51 -12.34 12.79 -19.46
N ASN A 52 -13.10 11.91 -20.12
CA ASN A 52 -14.17 11.12 -19.52
C ASN A 52 -14.16 9.64 -19.96
N SER A 53 -12.98 9.02 -19.94
CA SER A 53 -12.84 7.61 -20.33
C SER A 53 -13.50 6.63 -19.36
N GLY A 54 -13.64 7.02 -18.09
CA GLY A 54 -14.14 6.21 -16.98
C GLY A 54 -13.10 5.26 -16.38
N CYS A 55 -12.23 4.62 -17.18
CA CYS A 55 -11.16 3.78 -16.63
C CYS A 55 -9.93 4.57 -16.14
N SER A 56 -9.73 5.79 -16.67
CA SER A 56 -8.60 6.65 -16.29
C SER A 56 -9.05 7.94 -15.67
N ASN A 57 -10.05 8.61 -16.25
CA ASN A 57 -10.51 9.92 -15.81
C ASN A 57 -12.03 10.07 -15.98
N ILE A 58 -12.63 10.97 -15.19
CA ILE A 58 -14.00 11.42 -15.35
C ILE A 58 -14.06 12.95 -15.29
N ALA A 59 -14.96 13.55 -16.08
CA ALA A 59 -15.22 14.98 -16.06
C ALA A 59 -16.53 15.26 -15.31
N VAL A 60 -16.46 16.11 -14.29
CA VAL A 60 -17.59 16.44 -13.39
C VAL A 60 -17.75 17.96 -13.26
N PRO A 61 -18.96 18.47 -12.97
CA PRO A 61 -19.19 19.89 -12.78
C PRO A 61 -18.27 20.51 -11.72
N ALA A 62 -17.64 21.63 -12.06
CA ALA A 62 -16.70 22.32 -11.18
C ALA A 62 -17.37 22.75 -9.87
N GLU A 63 -18.62 23.24 -9.93
CA GLU A 63 -19.40 23.65 -8.76
C GLU A 63 -19.55 22.53 -7.73
N LEU A 64 -19.86 21.30 -8.19
CA LEU A 64 -19.97 20.14 -7.31
C LEU A 64 -18.61 19.78 -6.67
N VAL A 65 -17.52 19.90 -7.43
CA VAL A 65 -16.18 19.65 -6.88
C VAL A 65 -15.84 20.67 -5.79
N ILE A 66 -16.13 21.95 -6.01
CA ILE A 66 -15.91 23.02 -5.04
C ILE A 66 -16.74 22.77 -3.77
N GLU A 67 -18.02 22.41 -3.91
CA GLU A 67 -18.91 22.12 -2.78
C GLU A 67 -18.39 20.97 -1.90
N LEU A 68 -17.81 19.94 -2.53
CA LEU A 68 -17.36 18.73 -1.85
C LEU A 68 -15.93 18.83 -1.30
N CYS A 69 -15.21 19.92 -1.56
CA CYS A 69 -13.86 20.08 -1.05
C CYS A 69 -13.84 20.35 0.47
N GLU A 70 -12.92 19.70 1.17
CA GLU A 70 -12.65 19.89 2.59
C GLU A 70 -11.19 20.31 2.75
N ASN A 71 -10.88 21.07 3.82
CA ASN A 71 -9.48 21.31 4.17
C ASN A 71 -8.89 20.03 4.79
N ILE A 72 -7.90 19.43 4.13
CA ILE A 72 -7.32 18.15 4.51
C ILE A 72 -5.79 18.28 4.54
N GLU A 73 -5.18 17.69 5.56
CA GLU A 73 -3.73 17.47 5.62
C GLU A 73 -3.33 16.37 4.63
N TYR A 74 -2.59 16.75 3.59
CA TYR A 74 -2.03 15.83 2.59
C TYR A 74 -0.84 15.04 3.17
N ASP A 75 -0.35 14.03 2.43
CA ASP A 75 0.76 13.19 2.90
C ASP A 75 2.09 13.96 3.07
N THR A 76 2.19 15.15 2.48
CA THR A 76 3.32 16.10 2.66
C THR A 76 3.25 16.90 3.98
N LYS A 77 2.23 16.66 4.83
CA LYS A 77 1.90 17.46 6.02
C LYS A 77 1.45 18.90 5.71
N GLU A 78 1.15 19.18 4.45
CA GLU A 78 0.57 20.45 4.02
C GLU A 78 -0.95 20.34 4.07
N ASN A 79 -1.61 21.42 4.52
CA ASN A 79 -3.06 21.51 4.48
C ASN A 79 -3.48 22.22 3.20
N GLY A 80 -4.53 21.72 2.56
CA GLY A 80 -5.11 22.37 1.39
C GLY A 80 -6.58 22.05 1.24
N LEU A 81 -7.29 22.89 0.50
CA LEU A 81 -8.67 22.64 0.11
C LEU A 81 -8.70 21.56 -0.99
N CYS A 82 -9.17 20.37 -0.64
CA CYS A 82 -9.03 19.17 -1.47
C CYS A 82 -10.34 18.39 -1.56
N LEU A 83 -10.48 17.61 -2.62
CA LEU A 83 -11.61 16.68 -2.77
C LEU A 83 -11.33 15.37 -2.02
N PRO A 84 -12.05 15.02 -0.93
CA PRO A 84 -11.72 13.85 -0.11
C PRO A 84 -11.90 12.53 -0.85
N ASN A 85 -10.93 11.60 -0.71
CA ASN A 85 -11.01 10.28 -1.33
C ASN A 85 -11.86 9.28 -0.51
N ARG A 86 -13.19 9.43 -0.55
CA ARG A 86 -14.16 8.63 0.23
C ARG A 86 -15.28 8.07 -0.64
N ALA A 87 -15.87 6.95 -0.22
CA ALA A 87 -16.95 6.27 -0.95
C ALA A 87 -18.14 7.18 -1.29
N GLY A 88 -18.62 7.96 -0.30
CA GLY A 88 -19.76 8.85 -0.49
C GLY A 88 -19.47 10.00 -1.46
N ILE A 89 -18.24 10.51 -1.48
CA ILE A 89 -17.80 11.56 -2.41
C ILE A 89 -17.77 10.99 -3.83
N TRP A 90 -17.13 9.84 -4.05
CA TRP A 90 -17.14 9.16 -5.35
C TRP A 90 -18.55 8.86 -5.86
N SER A 91 -19.47 8.45 -4.99
CA SER A 91 -20.86 8.20 -5.38
C SER A 91 -21.55 9.44 -5.95
N LYS A 92 -21.35 10.62 -5.33
CA LYS A 92 -21.91 11.89 -5.83
C LYS A 92 -21.28 12.30 -7.16
N LEU A 93 -19.96 12.18 -7.27
CA LEU A 93 -19.20 12.55 -8.48
C LEU A 93 -19.59 11.68 -9.67
N LEU A 94 -19.71 10.36 -9.47
CA LEU A 94 -20.08 9.42 -10.52
C LEU A 94 -21.51 9.63 -11.04
N ALA A 95 -22.42 10.09 -10.18
CA ALA A 95 -23.79 10.44 -10.60
C ALA A 95 -23.85 11.74 -11.42
N ALA A 96 -22.84 12.60 -11.30
CA ALA A 96 -22.78 13.91 -11.94
C ALA A 96 -21.86 13.97 -13.17
N VAL A 97 -21.34 12.82 -13.63
CA VAL A 97 -20.45 12.78 -14.80
C VAL A 97 -21.15 13.35 -16.03
N ILE A 98 -20.44 14.18 -16.80
CA ILE A 98 -20.96 14.91 -17.96
C ILE A 98 -21.74 14.04 -18.97
N ARG A 99 -21.26 12.82 -19.21
CA ARG A 99 -21.82 11.81 -20.12
C ARG A 99 -21.46 10.39 -19.65
N PRO A 100 -22.19 9.35 -20.11
CA PRO A 100 -21.75 7.97 -19.94
C PRO A 100 -20.30 7.78 -20.41
N THR A 101 -19.54 7.03 -19.63
CA THR A 101 -18.12 6.76 -19.89
C THR A 101 -17.97 5.56 -20.82
N GLN A 102 -16.85 5.50 -21.54
CA GLN A 102 -16.53 4.37 -22.42
C GLN A 102 -16.28 3.08 -21.62
N TYR A 103 -15.69 3.20 -20.44
CA TYR A 103 -15.38 2.08 -19.55
C TYR A 103 -15.92 2.34 -18.15
N GLU A 104 -16.41 1.29 -17.49
CA GLU A 104 -16.95 1.37 -16.13
C GLU A 104 -15.92 1.99 -15.14
N PRO A 105 -16.25 3.12 -14.50
CA PRO A 105 -15.37 3.73 -13.51
C PRO A 105 -15.25 2.89 -12.25
N LYS A 106 -14.01 2.59 -11.83
CA LYS A 106 -13.68 1.79 -10.64
C LYS A 106 -12.72 2.54 -9.73
N PRO A 107 -13.18 3.63 -9.05
CA PRO A 107 -12.30 4.45 -8.23
C PRO A 107 -11.75 3.68 -7.04
N GLU A 108 -10.49 3.97 -6.70
CA GLU A 108 -9.85 3.44 -5.50
C GLU A 108 -9.97 4.41 -4.33
N TYR A 109 -10.56 3.94 -3.23
CA TYR A 109 -10.66 4.67 -1.96
C TYR A 109 -10.54 3.71 -0.78
N ARG A 110 -10.28 4.23 0.41
CA ARG A 110 -10.22 3.44 1.64
C ARG A 110 -11.54 2.70 1.86
N GLY A 111 -11.53 1.39 1.61
CA GLY A 111 -12.71 0.52 1.73
C GLY A 111 -13.13 -0.18 0.44
N ALA A 112 -12.73 0.31 -0.73
CA ALA A 112 -13.00 -0.32 -2.03
C ALA A 112 -12.53 -1.80 -2.10
N LYS A 113 -13.07 -2.60 -3.03
CA LYS A 113 -12.56 -3.97 -3.24
C LYS A 113 -11.22 -3.91 -3.98
N TYR A 114 -10.32 -4.86 -3.69
CA TYR A 114 -9.11 -5.02 -4.49
C TYR A 114 -9.46 -5.67 -5.83
N THR A 115 -8.76 -5.28 -6.89
CA THR A 115 -8.80 -5.97 -8.17
C THR A 115 -8.06 -7.31 -8.08
N GLU A 116 -8.38 -8.27 -8.95
CA GLU A 116 -7.68 -9.56 -8.99
C GLU A 116 -6.18 -9.38 -9.22
N LYS A 117 -5.80 -8.50 -10.16
CA LYS A 117 -4.39 -8.14 -10.40
C LYS A 117 -3.70 -7.61 -9.14
N SER A 118 -4.37 -6.75 -8.36
CA SER A 118 -3.82 -6.24 -7.11
C SER A 118 -3.68 -7.36 -6.06
N LEU A 119 -4.68 -8.24 -5.93
CA LEU A 119 -4.60 -9.40 -5.03
C LEU A 119 -3.48 -10.36 -5.43
N TRP A 120 -3.32 -10.64 -6.73
CA TRP A 120 -2.25 -11.47 -7.27
C TRP A 120 -0.87 -10.91 -6.91
N ASN A 121 -0.63 -9.61 -7.16
CA ASN A 121 0.61 -8.94 -6.78
C ASN A 121 0.90 -9.04 -5.27
N LYS A 122 -0.13 -8.91 -4.42
CA LYS A 122 0.03 -9.07 -2.96
C LYS A 122 0.40 -10.50 -2.58
N ARG A 123 -0.22 -11.50 -3.21
CA ARG A 123 0.08 -12.92 -2.96
C ARG A 123 1.52 -13.26 -3.38
N GLN A 124 1.97 -12.76 -4.52
CA GLN A 124 3.37 -12.92 -4.95
C GLN A 124 4.37 -12.33 -3.96
N ARG A 125 4.11 -11.11 -3.47
CA ARG A 125 4.94 -10.53 -2.39
C ARG A 125 4.87 -11.31 -1.09
N CYS A 126 3.72 -11.90 -0.78
CA CYS A 126 3.56 -12.76 0.39
C CYS A 126 4.39 -14.05 0.30
N GLU A 127 4.48 -14.65 -0.89
CA GLU A 127 5.33 -15.81 -1.16
C GLU A 127 6.82 -15.47 -0.98
N GLN A 128 7.26 -14.33 -1.50
CA GLN A 128 8.63 -13.84 -1.31
C GLN A 128 8.96 -13.64 0.18
N VAL A 129 8.05 -13.06 0.95
CA VAL A 129 8.22 -12.95 2.42
C VAL A 129 8.28 -14.32 3.08
N ASN A 130 7.42 -15.26 2.68
CA ASN A 130 7.43 -16.61 3.27
C ASN A 130 8.75 -17.34 3.00
N GLN A 131 9.43 -17.06 1.89
CA GLN A 131 10.80 -17.54 1.65
C GLN A 131 11.78 -16.92 2.65
N VAL A 132 11.70 -15.62 2.93
CA VAL A 132 12.52 -14.96 3.97
C VAL A 132 12.26 -15.59 5.34
N ILE A 133 10.99 -15.80 5.72
CA ILE A 133 10.62 -16.42 7.00
C ILE A 133 11.23 -17.82 7.11
N LYS A 134 11.20 -18.60 6.02
CA LYS A 134 11.82 -19.92 6.00
C LYS A 134 13.33 -19.85 6.17
N ILE A 135 14.02 -18.94 5.47
CA ILE A 135 15.47 -18.72 5.63
C ILE A 135 15.80 -18.41 7.09
N ILE A 136 15.04 -17.53 7.74
CA ILE A 136 15.23 -17.22 9.17
C ILE A 136 15.03 -18.48 10.04
N GLY A 137 14.00 -19.28 9.76
CA GLY A 137 13.70 -20.51 10.49
C GLY A 137 14.68 -21.65 10.28
N ASP A 138 15.46 -21.61 9.20
CA ASP A 138 16.48 -22.61 8.87
C ASP A 138 17.85 -22.31 9.49
N ASN A 139 18.04 -21.13 10.08
CA ASN A 139 19.35 -20.65 10.56
C ASN A 139 19.32 -20.24 12.04
N GLY A 140 20.50 -20.18 12.66
CA GLY A 140 20.69 -19.69 14.03
C GLY A 140 19.72 -20.32 15.03
N ARG A 141 18.96 -19.48 15.75
CA ARG A 141 17.98 -19.93 16.75
C ARG A 141 16.64 -20.40 16.15
N ARG A 142 16.56 -20.52 14.82
CA ARG A 142 15.41 -21.06 14.08
C ARG A 142 14.12 -20.30 14.37
N PHE A 143 14.20 -18.97 14.37
CA PHE A 143 13.00 -18.14 14.61
C PHE A 143 11.94 -18.40 13.54
N PHE A 144 10.67 -18.35 13.95
CA PHE A 144 9.54 -18.74 13.10
C PHE A 144 9.52 -20.22 12.69
N PHE A 145 10.32 -21.09 13.28
CA PHE A 145 10.19 -22.54 13.14
C PHE A 145 9.95 -23.21 14.50
N SER A 146 8.88 -23.98 14.58
CA SER A 146 8.55 -24.80 15.75
C SER A 146 8.98 -26.23 15.51
N GLU A 147 10.00 -26.68 16.23
CA GLU A 147 10.48 -28.07 16.17
C GLU A 147 9.44 -29.06 16.70
N SER A 148 8.75 -28.71 17.79
CA SER A 148 7.68 -29.56 18.35
C SER A 148 6.49 -29.78 17.40
N LYS A 149 6.24 -28.84 16.48
CA LYS A 149 5.13 -28.90 15.51
C LYS A 149 5.59 -29.15 14.08
N GLN A 150 6.91 -29.22 13.85
CA GLN A 150 7.53 -29.31 12.52
C GLN A 150 6.90 -28.32 11.52
N ARG A 151 6.84 -27.04 11.90
CA ARG A 151 6.10 -26.01 11.17
C ARG A 151 6.81 -24.68 11.17
N TYR A 152 6.81 -24.01 10.02
CA TYR A 152 7.18 -22.60 9.91
C TYR A 152 5.97 -21.68 10.08
N ALA A 153 6.20 -20.51 10.66
CA ALA A 153 5.24 -19.43 10.60
C ALA A 153 5.10 -19.01 9.14
N LYS A 154 3.93 -18.51 8.76
CA LYS A 154 3.72 -18.02 7.40
C LYS A 154 2.72 -16.88 7.38
N LEU A 155 2.94 -15.96 6.46
CA LEU A 155 1.94 -14.96 6.10
C LEU A 155 1.01 -15.51 5.02
N GLU A 156 -0.21 -15.02 5.03
CA GLU A 156 -1.20 -15.24 3.98
C GLU A 156 -1.97 -13.95 3.66
N VAL A 157 -2.44 -13.86 2.42
CA VAL A 157 -3.30 -12.76 1.95
C VAL A 157 -4.69 -13.31 1.71
N ASP A 158 -5.68 -12.83 2.47
CA ASP A 158 -7.06 -13.26 2.30
C ASP A 158 -7.73 -12.68 1.04
N GLN A 159 -8.96 -13.11 0.76
CA GLN A 159 -9.74 -12.64 -0.40
C GLN A 159 -10.02 -11.12 -0.36
N ARG A 160 -9.92 -10.48 0.81
CA ARG A 160 -10.09 -9.04 1.01
C ARG A 160 -8.75 -8.30 0.95
N GLY A 161 -7.65 -8.98 0.63
CA GLY A 161 -6.32 -8.41 0.55
C GLY A 161 -5.73 -8.03 1.92
N LYS A 162 -6.24 -8.60 3.02
CA LYS A 162 -5.69 -8.45 4.38
C LYS A 162 -4.63 -9.51 4.63
N VAL A 163 -3.59 -9.12 5.34
CA VAL A 163 -2.43 -9.98 5.66
C VAL A 163 -2.62 -10.59 7.04
N TRP A 164 -2.48 -11.91 7.13
CA TRP A 164 -2.59 -12.65 8.37
C TRP A 164 -1.32 -13.45 8.60
N LEU A 165 -0.91 -13.60 9.85
CA LEU A 165 0.16 -14.49 10.26
C LEU A 165 -0.43 -15.79 10.79
N ILE A 166 0.07 -16.93 10.33
CA ILE A 166 -0.13 -18.22 10.97
C ILE A 166 1.11 -18.48 11.80
N ASP A 167 0.94 -18.45 13.12
CA ASP A 167 2.02 -18.66 14.09
C ASP A 167 2.56 -20.09 14.04
N ASP A 168 3.88 -20.26 14.11
CA ASP A 168 4.57 -21.55 14.02
C ASP A 168 4.23 -22.47 15.19
N TYR A 169 4.23 -21.93 16.41
CA TYR A 169 4.03 -22.73 17.63
C TYR A 169 2.55 -23.00 17.90
N THR A 170 1.72 -21.96 17.94
CA THR A 170 0.30 -22.10 18.28
C THR A 170 -0.59 -22.47 17.09
N GLY A 171 -0.14 -22.23 15.86
CA GLY A 171 -0.96 -22.39 14.65
C GLY A 171 -2.09 -21.36 14.53
N LYS A 172 -2.17 -20.37 15.43
CA LYS A 172 -3.24 -19.39 15.42
C LYS A 172 -3.07 -18.41 14.26
N ARG A 173 -4.21 -18.03 13.70
CA ARG A 173 -4.32 -17.00 12.67
C ARG A 173 -4.39 -15.62 13.33
N VAL A 174 -3.32 -14.86 13.23
CA VAL A 174 -3.12 -13.56 13.86
C VAL A 174 -3.35 -12.45 12.83
N PHE A 175 -4.19 -11.48 13.20
CA PHE A 175 -4.49 -10.32 12.37
C PHE A 175 -3.35 -9.29 12.48
N THR A 176 -2.62 -9.06 11.39
CA THR A 176 -1.48 -8.14 11.37
C THR A 176 -1.81 -6.66 11.13
N PRO A 177 -2.91 -6.25 10.46
CA PRO A 177 -3.20 -4.84 10.25
C PRO A 177 -3.41 -4.06 11.55
N PRO A 178 -3.08 -2.76 11.58
CA PRO A 178 -3.28 -1.92 12.76
C PRO A 178 -4.73 -1.94 13.24
N THR A 179 -4.93 -2.09 14.54
CA THR A 179 -6.24 -2.05 15.21
C THR A 179 -6.28 -0.90 16.21
N THR A 180 -7.47 -0.33 16.44
CA THR A 180 -7.69 0.79 17.36
C THR A 180 -7.57 0.39 18.84
N TRP A 181 -7.61 -0.90 19.17
CA TRP A 181 -7.65 -1.41 20.55
C TRP A 181 -6.32 -1.98 21.05
N GLY A 182 -5.19 -1.52 20.49
CA GLY A 182 -3.86 -1.87 20.95
C GLY A 182 -3.35 -3.18 20.35
N GLY A 183 -2.10 -3.13 19.86
CA GLY A 183 -1.46 -4.17 19.03
C GLY A 183 -1.07 -5.47 19.77
N ARG A 184 -1.93 -6.01 20.63
CA ARG A 184 -1.75 -7.35 21.21
C ARG A 184 -2.13 -8.41 20.19
N TRP A 185 -1.12 -9.07 19.63
CA TRP A 185 -1.31 -10.18 18.71
C TRP A 185 -1.63 -11.46 19.48
N LYS A 186 -2.93 -11.69 19.74
CA LYS A 186 -3.39 -12.88 20.46
C LYS A 186 -3.00 -14.16 19.71
N GLY A 187 -2.10 -14.94 20.28
CA GLY A 187 -1.60 -16.18 19.68
C GLY A 187 -0.26 -16.03 18.95
N PHE A 188 0.38 -14.87 19.00
CA PHE A 188 1.76 -14.72 18.54
C PHE A 188 2.74 -15.18 19.61
N SER A 189 3.69 -16.03 19.23
CA SER A 189 4.59 -16.72 20.15
C SER A 189 5.95 -16.05 20.33
N HIS A 190 6.22 -14.97 19.60
CA HIS A 190 7.54 -14.31 19.58
C HIS A 190 7.54 -12.94 20.27
N GLY A 191 8.74 -12.40 20.50
CA GLY A 191 8.95 -11.08 21.10
C GLY A 191 8.68 -9.89 20.17
N GLY A 192 8.73 -8.67 20.74
CA GLY A 192 8.43 -7.42 20.04
C GLY A 192 9.25 -7.19 18.76
N THR A 193 10.55 -7.46 18.78
CA THR A 193 11.42 -7.28 17.60
C THR A 193 10.96 -8.13 16.40
N LEU A 194 10.54 -9.37 16.64
CA LEU A 194 10.03 -10.24 15.58
C LEU A 194 8.61 -9.83 15.16
N LYS A 195 7.81 -9.30 16.08
CA LYS A 195 6.52 -8.70 15.73
C LYS A 195 6.71 -7.53 14.76
N ASP A 196 7.63 -6.62 15.06
CA ASP A 196 7.92 -5.45 14.23
C ASP A 196 8.41 -5.87 12.84
N LEU A 197 9.22 -6.93 12.75
CA LEU A 197 9.63 -7.51 11.47
C LEU A 197 8.41 -8.00 10.64
N ILE A 198 7.46 -8.71 11.26
CA ILE A 198 6.24 -9.13 10.56
C ILE A 198 5.39 -7.92 10.13
N GLU A 199 5.32 -6.86 10.93
CA GLU A 199 4.63 -5.62 10.55
C GLU A 199 5.28 -4.97 9.33
N ARG A 200 6.61 -4.95 9.25
CA ARG A 200 7.33 -4.48 8.05
C ARG A 200 7.09 -5.37 6.83
N PHE A 201 7.07 -6.68 7.01
CA PHE A 201 6.72 -7.60 5.92
C PHE A 201 5.28 -7.39 5.44
N ARG A 202 4.33 -7.15 6.33
CA ARG A 202 2.96 -6.77 5.97
C ARG A 202 2.94 -5.50 5.12
N ASP A 203 3.75 -4.50 5.48
CA ASP A 203 3.81 -3.24 4.74
C ASP A 203 4.39 -3.47 3.33
N TYR A 204 5.44 -4.28 3.19
CA TYR A 204 5.95 -4.73 1.89
C TYR A 204 4.87 -5.47 1.08
N ILE A 205 4.14 -6.41 1.68
CA ILE A 205 3.06 -7.13 1.01
C ILE A 205 1.97 -6.15 0.54
N CYS A 206 1.60 -5.18 1.37
CA CYS A 206 0.54 -4.22 1.05
C CYS A 206 0.95 -3.22 -0.02
N GLU A 207 2.17 -2.68 0.07
CA GLU A 207 2.59 -1.47 -0.66
C GLU A 207 3.71 -1.70 -1.67
N GLY A 208 4.44 -2.81 -1.55
CA GLY A 208 5.63 -3.10 -2.35
C GLY A 208 6.87 -2.33 -1.94
N LYS A 209 6.82 -1.59 -0.82
CA LYS A 209 7.96 -0.83 -0.30
C LYS A 209 9.02 -1.77 0.25
N GLN A 210 10.13 -1.92 -0.46
CA GLN A 210 11.28 -2.71 -0.04
C GLN A 210 11.85 -2.17 1.28
N MET A 211 12.47 -3.05 2.06
CA MET A 211 13.07 -2.68 3.34
C MET A 211 14.60 -2.82 3.35
N PRO A 212 15.32 -2.02 4.17
CA PRO A 212 16.75 -2.19 4.35
C PRO A 212 17.10 -3.58 4.92
N LEU A 213 18.24 -4.14 4.50
CA LEU A 213 18.70 -5.44 4.97
C LEU A 213 19.00 -5.49 6.48
N GLY A 214 19.38 -4.34 7.07
CA GLY A 214 19.67 -4.21 8.51
C GLY A 214 18.48 -4.50 9.45
N TRP A 215 17.26 -4.67 8.91
CA TRP A 215 16.13 -5.19 9.68
C TRP A 215 16.26 -6.69 10.01
N LEU A 216 17.13 -7.43 9.31
CA LEU A 216 17.48 -8.81 9.63
C LEU A 216 18.57 -8.82 10.71
N GLY A 217 18.15 -9.14 11.94
CA GLY A 217 19.02 -9.11 13.11
C GLY A 217 19.62 -7.73 13.34
N PRO A 218 18.83 -6.74 13.78
CA PRO A 218 19.35 -5.40 14.07
C PRO A 218 20.49 -5.45 15.10
N GLU A 219 21.46 -4.56 14.97
CA GLU A 219 22.65 -4.53 15.81
C GLU A 219 22.42 -3.80 17.13
N ARG A 220 23.15 -4.24 18.16
CA ARG A 220 23.27 -3.60 19.48
C ARG A 220 24.46 -2.66 19.50
N PHE A 221 24.64 -1.95 20.61
CA PHE A 221 25.78 -1.05 20.84
C PHE A 221 27.14 -1.76 20.89
N ASP A 222 27.15 -3.08 21.10
CA ASP A 222 28.35 -3.92 21.17
C ASP A 222 28.58 -4.75 19.89
N ASP A 223 28.01 -4.30 18.77
CA ASP A 223 28.06 -4.96 17.45
C ASP A 223 27.45 -6.38 17.40
N SER A 224 26.86 -6.86 18.50
CA SER A 224 26.10 -8.12 18.50
C SER A 224 24.69 -7.90 17.93
N ASN A 225 24.10 -8.92 17.30
CA ASN A 225 22.73 -8.80 16.80
C ASN A 225 21.70 -9.06 17.92
N ILE A 226 20.60 -8.30 17.93
CA ILE A 226 19.51 -8.40 18.92
C ILE A 226 18.93 -9.82 18.98
N TRP A 227 18.95 -10.55 17.87
CA TRP A 227 18.40 -11.91 17.76
C TRP A 227 19.25 -12.95 18.50
N GLY A 228 20.52 -12.64 18.79
CA GLY A 228 21.47 -13.54 19.42
C GLY A 228 21.88 -14.69 18.50
N TYR A 229 21.88 -14.47 17.18
CA TYR A 229 22.40 -15.43 16.22
C TYR A 229 23.92 -15.34 16.22
N GLU A 230 24.60 -16.46 16.01
CA GLU A 230 26.03 -16.46 15.75
C GLU A 230 26.31 -15.70 14.45
N GLU A 231 27.50 -15.09 14.34
CA GLU A 231 27.89 -14.26 13.21
C GLU A 231 27.73 -14.98 11.86
N GLN A 232 28.16 -16.24 11.77
CA GLN A 232 28.02 -17.05 10.55
C GLN A 232 26.56 -17.30 10.18
N SER A 233 25.71 -17.60 11.17
CA SER A 233 24.27 -17.80 10.95
C SER A 233 23.59 -16.50 10.52
N MET A 234 23.94 -15.37 11.13
CA MET A 234 23.38 -14.07 10.76
C MET A 234 23.83 -13.65 9.36
N LYS A 235 25.10 -13.88 9.01
CA LYS A 235 25.62 -13.67 7.66
C LYS A 235 24.88 -14.52 6.64
N ALA A 236 24.68 -15.81 6.90
CA ALA A 236 23.93 -16.70 6.02
C ALA A 236 22.49 -16.22 5.79
N VAL A 237 21.80 -15.74 6.83
CA VAL A 237 20.46 -15.16 6.70
C VAL A 237 20.48 -13.90 5.85
N ARG A 238 21.41 -12.96 6.10
CA ARG A 238 21.51 -11.70 5.33
C ARG A 238 21.85 -11.96 3.87
N ASP A 239 22.75 -12.89 3.58
CA ASP A 239 23.15 -13.26 2.22
C ASP A 239 21.98 -13.91 1.44
N GLN A 240 21.34 -14.92 2.03
CA GLN A 240 20.25 -15.66 1.38
C GLN A 240 18.99 -14.80 1.22
N ALA A 241 18.58 -14.11 2.29
CA ALA A 241 17.38 -13.29 2.25
C ALA A 241 17.58 -12.00 1.46
N GLY A 242 18.80 -11.43 1.48
CA GLY A 242 19.13 -10.21 0.73
C GLY A 242 19.05 -10.35 -0.79
N ALA A 243 19.13 -11.58 -1.31
CA ALA A 243 18.89 -11.87 -2.72
C ALA A 243 17.40 -11.79 -3.12
N LEU A 244 16.48 -11.71 -2.15
CA LEU A 244 15.05 -11.66 -2.41
C LEU A 244 14.54 -10.23 -2.65
N PRO A 245 13.50 -10.04 -3.49
CA PRO A 245 12.94 -8.71 -3.82
C PRO A 245 12.35 -7.93 -2.64
N VAL A 246 12.29 -8.53 -1.45
CA VAL A 246 11.80 -7.93 -0.21
C VAL A 246 12.72 -6.81 0.27
N PHE A 247 14.02 -6.95 0.02
CA PHE A 247 15.04 -6.03 0.50
C PHE A 247 15.51 -5.07 -0.59
N ILE A 248 15.95 -3.89 -0.16
CA ILE A 248 16.65 -2.93 -1.02
C ILE A 248 17.99 -3.56 -1.36
N ALA A 249 18.28 -3.77 -2.65
CA ALA A 249 19.59 -4.22 -3.09
C ALA A 249 20.63 -3.19 -2.62
N ALA A 250 21.73 -3.65 -2.03
CA ALA A 250 22.87 -2.78 -1.81
C ALA A 250 23.23 -2.18 -3.17
N ILE A 251 23.19 -0.85 -3.27
CA ILE A 251 23.77 -0.17 -4.43
C ILE A 251 25.21 -0.64 -4.42
N ALA A 252 25.61 -1.39 -5.45
CA ALA A 252 27.02 -1.65 -5.67
C ALA A 252 27.65 -0.26 -5.86
N GLU A 253 28.32 0.25 -4.84
CA GLU A 253 29.28 1.32 -5.03
C GLU A 253 30.30 0.74 -6.01
N ALA A 254 30.19 1.20 -7.26
CA ALA A 254 31.17 0.93 -8.28
C ALA A 254 32.47 1.61 -7.83
N ALA A 255 33.39 0.80 -7.31
CA ALA A 255 34.81 1.14 -7.21
C ALA A 255 35.48 0.90 -8.57
#